data_AF-A0A699X0N2-F1
#
_entry.id   AF-A0A699X0N2-F1
#
_cell.length_a   1.000
_cell.length_b   1.000
_cell.length_c   1.000
_cell.angle_alpha   90.00
_cell.angle_beta   90.00
_cell.angle_gamma   90.00
#
_symmetry.space_group_name_H-M   'P 1'
#
loop_
_entity.id
_entity.type
_entity.pdbx_description
1 polymer ?
#
loop_
_entity_poly.entity_id
_entity_poly.type
_entity_poly.pdbx_seq_one_letter_code
_entity_poly.pdbx_strand_id
1 'polypeptide(L)'
;DFMKCQPLNFKGTKGVVGLSQWLKKIESVFHISGCAIDNQVKFASCTLLGAALTWWNGHVRTLGHDAAYAMAWGTLKKKLMDKYYPKGEIKKLEIKLWSLRVKGNDVAAYTQHFQEL
;
A
#
# COMPACT_ATOMS: atom_id res chain seq x y z
N ASP A 1 -18.88 -0.35 12.69
CA ASP A 1 -18.74 -1.63 11.96
C ASP A 1 -17.38 -1.91 11.30
N PHE A 2 -16.56 -0.91 10.95
CA PHE A 2 -15.26 -1.12 10.26
C PHE A 2 -14.39 -2.26 10.82
N MET A 3 -14.14 -2.30 12.13
CA MET A 3 -13.30 -3.35 12.74
C MET A 3 -13.93 -4.75 12.67
N LYS A 4 -15.26 -4.86 12.55
CA LYS A 4 -15.95 -6.16 12.37
C LYS A 4 -15.64 -6.78 11.01
N CYS A 5 -15.25 -5.98 10.01
CA CYS A 5 -14.85 -6.45 8.69
C CYS A 5 -13.40 -6.98 8.63
N GLN A 6 -12.70 -7.03 9.77
CA GLN A 6 -11.34 -7.56 9.91
C GLN A 6 -10.38 -6.96 8.86
N PRO A 7 -10.10 -5.65 8.95
CA PRO A 7 -9.22 -4.99 7.99
C PRO A 7 -7.82 -5.59 8.02
N LEU A 8 -7.19 -5.67 6.85
CA LEU A 8 -5.84 -6.20 6.72
C LEU A 8 -4.83 -5.19 7.30
N ASN A 9 -3.80 -5.69 7.98
CA ASN A 9 -2.72 -4.86 8.50
C ASN A 9 -1.58 -4.69 7.50
N PHE A 10 -0.91 -3.54 7.54
CA PHE A 10 0.27 -3.26 6.72
C PHE A 10 1.50 -2.93 7.56
N LYS A 11 2.55 -3.75 7.44
CA LYS A 11 3.80 -3.60 8.20
C LYS A 11 4.86 -2.70 7.53
N GLY A 12 4.68 -2.37 6.24
CA GLY A 12 5.68 -1.63 5.46
C GLY A 12 6.80 -2.48 4.85
N THR A 13 6.75 -3.81 4.94
CA THR A 13 7.85 -4.71 4.54
C THR A 13 7.57 -5.55 3.30
N LYS A 14 6.30 -5.65 2.86
CA LYS A 14 5.87 -6.47 1.70
C LYS A 14 5.97 -5.75 0.35
N GLY A 15 6.70 -4.63 0.31
CA GLY A 15 6.90 -3.81 -0.88
C GLY A 15 5.60 -3.41 -1.58
N VAL A 16 5.70 -3.26 -2.90
CA VAL A 16 4.64 -2.86 -3.82
C VAL A 16 3.38 -3.74 -3.75
N VAL A 17 3.57 -5.06 -3.80
CA VAL A 17 2.48 -6.04 -3.84
C VAL A 17 1.68 -5.98 -2.55
N GLY A 18 2.37 -5.98 -1.40
CA GLY A 18 1.71 -5.89 -0.10
C GLY A 18 0.99 -4.56 0.13
N LEU A 19 1.56 -3.44 -0.33
CA LEU A 19 0.86 -2.15 -0.27
C LEU A 19 -0.41 -2.19 -1.14
N SER A 20 -0.31 -2.71 -2.36
CA SER A 20 -1.43 -2.77 -3.31
C SER A 20 -2.58 -3.63 -2.79
N GLN A 21 -2.27 -4.79 -2.22
CA GLN A 21 -3.26 -5.67 -1.60
C GLN A 21 -3.94 -5.00 -0.39
N TRP A 22 -3.15 -4.34 0.46
CA TRP A 22 -3.67 -3.62 1.61
C TRP A 22 -4.61 -2.47 1.20
N LEU A 23 -4.22 -1.65 0.22
CA LEU A 23 -5.04 -0.55 -0.29
C LEU A 23 -6.40 -1.04 -0.79
N LYS A 24 -6.41 -2.06 -1.66
CA LYS A 24 -7.64 -2.66 -2.19
C LYS A 24 -8.55 -3.19 -1.07
N LYS A 25 -7.96 -3.86 -0.07
CA LYS A 25 -8.73 -4.43 1.04
C LYS A 25 -9.32 -3.34 1.93
N ILE A 26 -8.57 -2.31 2.26
CA ILE A 26 -9.06 -1.18 3.08
C ILE A 26 -10.20 -0.43 2.36
N GLU A 27 -10.08 -0.20 1.06
CA GLU A 27 -11.14 0.44 0.27
C GLU A 27 -12.42 -0.40 0.22
N SER A 28 -12.28 -1.72 0.07
CA SER A 28 -13.41 -2.65 0.16
C SER A 28 -14.06 -2.59 1.54
N VAL A 29 -13.27 -2.53 2.62
CA VAL A 29 -13.81 -2.42 3.98
C VAL A 29 -14.53 -1.07 4.17
N PHE A 30 -13.97 0.05 3.67
CA PHE A 30 -14.67 1.34 3.72
C PHE A 30 -16.04 1.29 3.07
N HIS A 31 -16.14 0.64 1.90
CA HIS A 31 -17.39 0.49 1.19
C HIS A 31 -18.39 -0.37 1.97
N ILE A 32 -17.97 -1.57 2.40
CA ILE A 32 -18.84 -2.52 3.11
C ILE A 32 -19.30 -1.95 4.46
N SER A 33 -18.42 -1.26 5.18
CA SER A 33 -18.76 -0.73 6.51
C SER A 33 -19.50 0.61 6.47
N GLY A 34 -19.75 1.18 5.29
CA GLY A 34 -20.30 2.54 5.15
C GLY A 34 -19.41 3.60 5.80
N CYS A 35 -18.08 3.46 5.71
CA CYS A 35 -17.15 4.38 6.35
C CYS A 35 -17.28 5.79 5.75
N ALA A 36 -17.62 6.76 6.61
CA ALA A 36 -17.64 8.16 6.23
C ALA A 36 -16.24 8.64 5.82
N ILE A 37 -16.19 9.53 4.81
CA ILE A 37 -14.95 9.98 4.15
C ILE A 37 -13.97 10.61 5.14
N ASP A 38 -14.50 11.38 6.09
CA ASP A 38 -13.78 12.05 7.19
C ASP A 38 -13.11 11.09 8.17
N ASN A 39 -13.54 9.83 8.22
CA ASN A 39 -13.01 8.81 9.11
C ASN A 39 -12.08 7.80 8.41
N GLN A 40 -11.99 7.84 7.08
CA GLN A 40 -11.18 6.89 6.31
C GLN A 40 -9.70 6.91 6.71
N VAL A 41 -9.08 8.08 6.83
CA VAL A 41 -7.67 8.17 7.23
C VAL A 41 -7.44 7.67 8.65
N LYS A 42 -8.36 7.99 9.58
CA LYS A 42 -8.30 7.51 10.98
C LYS A 42 -8.38 5.98 11.06
N PHE A 43 -9.27 5.38 10.28
CA PHE A 43 -9.44 3.92 10.27
C PHE A 43 -8.36 3.19 9.46
N ALA A 44 -7.86 3.76 8.37
CA ALA A 44 -6.71 3.16 7.68
C ALA A 44 -5.47 3.16 8.58
N SER A 45 -5.20 4.28 9.27
CA SER A 45 -3.98 4.40 10.09
C SER A 45 -3.94 3.41 11.25
N CYS A 46 -5.09 2.99 11.80
CA CYS A 46 -5.14 2.01 12.89
C CYS A 46 -4.71 0.60 12.46
N THR A 47 -4.63 0.33 11.15
CA THR A 47 -4.19 -0.95 10.57
C THR A 47 -2.72 -0.94 10.17
N LEU A 48 -2.04 0.19 10.32
CA LEU A 48 -0.61 0.31 10.09
C LEU A 48 0.15 -0.27 11.28
N LEU A 49 1.18 -1.05 10.99
CA LEU A 49 2.07 -1.68 11.97
C LEU A 49 3.53 -1.49 11.58
N GLY A 50 4.44 -1.77 12.52
CA GLY A 50 5.88 -1.82 12.25
C GLY A 50 6.39 -0.53 11.57
N ALA A 51 7.14 -0.69 10.48
CA ALA A 51 7.75 0.43 9.77
C ALA A 51 6.72 1.41 9.19
N ALA A 52 5.52 0.93 8.80
CA ALA A 52 4.46 1.78 8.29
C ALA A 52 3.85 2.67 9.38
N LEU A 53 3.66 2.11 10.60
CA LEU A 53 3.18 2.89 11.74
C LEU A 53 4.20 3.94 12.18
N THR A 54 5.48 3.57 12.25
CA THR A 54 6.56 4.51 12.59
C THR A 54 6.62 5.67 11.58
N TRP A 55 6.48 5.37 10.28
CA TRP A 55 6.41 6.40 9.24
C TRP A 55 5.19 7.31 9.41
N TRP A 56 4.00 6.75 9.64
CA TRP A 56 2.77 7.52 9.83
C TRP A 56 2.87 8.46 11.04
N ASN A 57 3.39 7.96 12.16
CA ASN A 57 3.59 8.76 13.37
C ASN A 57 4.57 9.92 13.15
N GLY A 58 5.64 9.69 12.37
CA GLY A 58 6.53 10.76 11.93
C GLY A 58 5.80 11.80 11.07
N HIS A 59 4.94 11.35 10.16
CA HIS A 59 4.15 12.25 9.32
C HIS A 59 3.16 13.11 10.12
N VAL A 60 2.47 12.51 11.09
CA VAL A 60 1.58 13.22 12.02
C VAL A 60 2.34 14.27 12.83
N ARG A 61 3.56 13.96 13.28
CA ARG A 61 4.41 14.91 14.00
C ARG A 61 4.79 16.11 13.14
N THR A 62 5.07 15.90 11.85
CA THR A 62 5.46 16.98 10.93
C THR A 62 4.29 17.84 10.50
N LEU A 63 3.12 17.26 10.21
CA LEU A 63 1.95 18.02 9.74
C LEU A 63 1.08 18.58 10.88
N GLY A 64 1.17 18.00 12.09
CA GLY A 64 0.21 18.21 13.15
C GLY A 64 -0.97 17.23 13.09
N HIS A 65 -1.55 16.92 14.25
CA HIS A 65 -2.60 15.90 14.39
C HIS A 65 -3.83 16.21 13.54
N ASP A 66 -4.38 17.43 13.67
CA ASP A 66 -5.61 17.81 12.99
C ASP A 66 -5.44 17.81 11.47
N ALA A 67 -4.36 18.42 10.96
CA ALA A 67 -4.06 18.45 9.54
C ALA A 67 -3.81 17.04 8.97
N ALA A 68 -3.13 16.17 9.72
CA ALA A 68 -2.87 14.80 9.28
C ALA A 68 -4.16 13.97 9.19
N TYR A 69 -5.07 14.10 10.14
CA TYR A 69 -6.32 13.33 10.14
C TYR A 69 -7.44 13.97 9.31
N ALA A 70 -7.35 15.26 8.98
CA ALA A 70 -8.27 15.94 8.06
C ALA A 70 -7.95 15.68 6.58
N MET A 71 -6.80 15.07 6.25
CA MET A 71 -6.46 14.83 4.85
C MET A 71 -7.40 13.81 4.20
N ALA A 72 -7.67 13.99 2.92
CA ALA A 72 -8.43 13.01 2.14
C ALA A 72 -7.66 11.68 2.02
N TRP A 73 -8.39 10.56 1.99
CA TRP A 73 -7.81 9.24 1.77
C TRP A 73 -6.91 9.17 0.51
N GLY A 74 -7.33 9.81 -0.59
CA GLY A 74 -6.54 9.88 -1.82
C GLY A 74 -5.14 10.48 -1.62
N THR A 75 -5.02 11.47 -0.74
CA THR A 75 -3.74 12.09 -0.38
C THR A 75 -2.86 11.12 0.40
N LEU A 76 -3.41 10.41 1.37
CA LEU A 76 -2.68 9.37 2.12
C LEU A 76 -2.20 8.25 1.20
N LYS A 77 -3.05 7.75 0.29
CA LYS A 77 -2.66 6.75 -0.71
C LYS A 77 -1.46 7.18 -1.52
N LYS A 78 -1.47 8.41 -2.04
CA LYS A 78 -0.34 8.95 -2.81
C LYS A 78 0.95 8.96 -2.00
N LYS A 79 0.90 9.42 -0.75
CA LYS A 79 2.07 9.43 0.15
C LYS A 79 2.60 8.03 0.44
N LEU A 80 1.72 7.05 0.66
CA LEU A 80 2.11 5.65 0.86
C LEU A 80 2.75 5.06 -0.39
N MET A 81 2.21 5.34 -1.58
CA MET A 81 2.83 4.93 -2.84
C MET A 81 4.20 5.60 -3.01
N ASP A 82 4.33 6.91 -2.81
CA ASP A 82 5.62 7.58 -2.94
C ASP A 82 6.67 7.00 -1.96
N LYS A 83 6.26 6.55 -0.78
CA LYS A 83 7.14 5.97 0.25
C LYS A 83 7.55 4.52 -0.02
N TYR A 84 6.59 3.67 -0.42
CA TYR A 84 6.76 2.21 -0.48
C TYR A 84 6.71 1.64 -1.91
N TYR A 85 6.42 2.47 -2.91
CA TYR A 85 6.49 2.20 -4.34
C TYR A 85 7.55 3.12 -4.99
N PRO A 86 8.84 3.05 -4.58
CA PRO A 86 9.84 3.92 -5.16
C PRO A 86 10.03 3.56 -6.65
N LYS A 87 9.88 4.56 -7.53
CA LYS A 87 10.02 4.41 -8.99
C LYS A 87 11.33 3.73 -9.42
N GLY A 88 12.38 3.84 -8.60
CA GLY A 88 13.66 3.16 -8.83
C GLY A 88 13.56 1.63 -8.74
N GLU A 89 12.76 1.09 -7.82
CA GLU A 89 12.58 -0.37 -7.69
C GLU A 89 11.76 -0.94 -8.86
N ILE A 90 10.79 -0.19 -9.39
CA ILE A 90 10.07 -0.57 -10.61
C ILE A 90 11.04 -0.64 -11.78
N LYS A 91 11.85 0.41 -12.01
CA LYS A 91 12.84 0.42 -13.09
C LYS A 91 13.82 -0.73 -12.95
N LYS A 92 14.23 -1.06 -11.72
CA LYS A 92 15.11 -2.19 -11.44
C LYS A 92 14.43 -3.53 -11.75
N LEU A 93 13.15 -3.68 -11.43
CA LEU A 93 12.35 -4.84 -11.79
C LEU A 93 12.14 -4.93 -13.31
N GLU A 94 11.87 -3.82 -13.99
CA GLU A 94 11.76 -3.74 -15.46
C GLU A 94 13.06 -4.14 -16.15
N ILE A 95 14.22 -3.62 -15.68
CA ILE A 95 15.54 -3.99 -16.20
C ILE A 95 15.81 -5.48 -15.94
N LYS A 96 15.50 -5.99 -14.73
CA LYS A 96 15.67 -7.40 -14.40
C LYS A 96 14.81 -8.27 -15.29
N LEU A 97 13.54 -7.93 -15.46
CA LEU A 97 12.59 -8.61 -16.34
C LEU A 97 13.06 -8.58 -17.81
N TRP A 98 13.53 -7.44 -18.29
CA TRP A 98 14.06 -7.31 -19.64
C TRP A 98 15.31 -8.17 -19.83
N SER A 99 16.23 -8.18 -18.86
CA SER A 99 17.42 -9.05 -18.90
C SER A 99 17.08 -10.54 -18.84
N LEU A 100 16.03 -10.92 -18.11
CA LEU A 100 15.52 -12.28 -18.03
C LEU A 100 14.86 -12.69 -19.35
N ARG A 101 14.03 -11.82 -19.94
CA ARG A 101 13.41 -12.04 -21.26
C ARG A 101 14.46 -12.19 -22.37
N VAL A 102 15.52 -11.37 -22.34
CA VAL A 102 16.63 -11.47 -23.29
C VAL A 102 17.44 -12.77 -23.12
N LYS A 103 17.48 -13.33 -21.90
CA LYS A 103 18.20 -14.58 -21.60
C LYS A 103 17.36 -15.85 -21.72
N GLY A 104 16.03 -15.77 -21.70
CA GLY A 104 15.15 -16.92 -21.67
C GLY A 104 14.00 -16.80 -22.66
N ASN A 105 14.13 -17.46 -23.82
CA ASN A 105 13.01 -17.79 -24.71
C ASN A 105 12.18 -18.95 -24.13
N ASP A 106 11.79 -18.90 -22.85
CA ASP A 106 10.87 -19.88 -22.28
C ASP A 106 9.72 -19.18 -21.57
N VAL A 107 8.59 -19.16 -22.27
CA VAL A 107 7.34 -18.47 -21.91
C VAL A 107 6.67 -19.12 -20.70
N ALA A 108 7.00 -20.39 -20.38
CA ALA A 108 6.36 -21.12 -19.29
C ALA A 108 6.72 -20.59 -17.89
N ALA A 109 7.99 -20.23 -17.66
CA ALA A 109 8.42 -19.64 -16.39
C ALA A 109 7.82 -18.24 -16.14
N TYR A 110 7.46 -17.54 -17.22
CA TYR A 110 6.85 -16.21 -17.17
C TYR A 110 5.41 -16.24 -16.64
N THR A 111 4.60 -17.21 -17.07
CA THR A 111 3.19 -17.32 -16.64
C THR A 111 3.07 -17.62 -15.15
N GLN A 112 3.96 -18.46 -14.62
CA GLN A 112 3.95 -18.81 -13.20
C GLN A 112 4.33 -17.62 -12.30
N HIS A 113 5.34 -16.83 -12.67
CA HIS A 113 5.78 -15.71 -11.84
C HIS A 113 4.80 -14.51 -11.88
N PHE A 114 4.11 -14.30 -13.00
CA PHE A 114 3.10 -13.25 -13.11
C PHE A 114 1.81 -13.58 -12.34
N GLN A 115 1.47 -14.87 -12.21
CA GLN A 115 0.33 -15.32 -11.39
C GLN A 115 0.60 -15.23 -9.88
N GLU A 116 1.86 -15.17 -9.47
CA GLU A 116 2.29 -15.03 -8.07
C GLU A 116 2.57 -13.57 -7.65
N LEU A 117 2.46 -12.60 -8.58
CA LEU A 117 2.59 -11.15 -8.36
C LEU A 117 1.23 -10.48 -8.12
#